data_AF-A0A8T2UBL9-F1
#
_entry.id   AF-A0A8T2UBL9-F1
#
_cell.length_a   1.000
_cell.length_b   1.000
_cell.length_c   1.000
_cell.angle_alpha   90.00
_cell.angle_beta   90.00
_cell.angle_gamma   90.00
#
_symmetry.space_group_name_H-M   'P 1'
#
loop_
_entity.id
_entity.type
_entity.pdbx_description
1 polymer ?
#
loop_
_entity_poly.entity_id
_entity_poly.type
_entity_poly.pdbx_seq_one_letter_code
_entity_poly.pdbx_strand_id
1 'polypeptide(L)'
;MRGGLSTIDRDYGLFNNIHHDIGTHVVHHLFPQIPHYNLIEATEAVKPVLGKYYREPEKSLPFPVHLWKILIKSLREDHYVSDKGDVVFYQTDVKGETA
;
A
#
# COMPACT_ATOMS: atom_id res chain seq x y z
N MET A 1 -1.46 13.86 -3.34
CA MET A 1 -2.65 13.01 -3.63
C MET A 1 -3.35 12.77 -2.31
N ARG A 2 -4.69 12.77 -2.26
CA ARG A 2 -5.46 12.50 -1.05
C ARG A 2 -6.35 11.28 -1.29
N GLY A 3 -6.56 10.44 -0.27
CA GLY A 3 -7.50 9.30 -0.33
C GLY A 3 -6.99 8.10 -1.14
N GLY A 4 -7.87 7.43 -1.89
CA GLY A 4 -7.53 6.20 -2.63
C GLY A 4 -6.38 6.32 -3.63
N LEU A 5 -6.01 7.53 -4.06
CA LEU A 5 -4.86 7.77 -4.94
C LEU A 5 -3.51 7.77 -4.21
N SER A 6 -3.48 7.76 -2.87
CA SER A 6 -2.24 7.62 -2.10
C SER A 6 -1.89 6.18 -1.75
N THR A 7 -2.74 5.21 -2.10
CA THR A 7 -2.36 3.80 -1.96
C THR A 7 -1.29 3.44 -2.99
N ILE A 8 -0.55 2.38 -2.70
CA ILE A 8 0.53 1.89 -3.55
C ILE A 8 0.27 0.42 -3.78
N ASP A 9 0.17 0.05 -5.04
CA ASP A 9 0.10 -1.33 -5.50
C ASP A 9 1.40 -2.05 -5.15
N ARG A 10 1.29 -3.33 -4.76
CA ARG A 10 2.42 -4.17 -4.33
C ARG A 10 2.34 -5.51 -5.04
N ASP A 11 3.47 -5.99 -5.51
CA ASP A 11 3.56 -7.32 -6.11
C ASP A 11 4.02 -8.33 -5.04
N TYR A 12 3.27 -9.40 -4.85
CA TYR A 12 3.56 -10.45 -3.85
C TYR A 12 4.14 -11.73 -4.47
N GLY A 13 4.49 -11.73 -5.76
CA GLY A 13 4.99 -12.93 -6.44
C GLY A 13 3.95 -14.05 -6.50
N LEU A 14 4.33 -15.27 -6.10
CA LEU A 14 3.43 -16.44 -6.15
C LEU A 14 2.20 -16.31 -5.24
N PHE A 15 2.23 -15.38 -4.28
CA PHE A 15 1.13 -15.16 -3.33
C PHE A 15 0.05 -14.19 -3.85
N ASN A 16 0.23 -13.56 -5.02
CA ASN A 16 -0.77 -12.63 -5.58
C ASN A 16 -2.17 -13.27 -5.68
N ASN A 17 -2.23 -14.50 -6.20
CA ASN A 17 -3.49 -15.23 -6.39
C ASN A 17 -4.18 -15.62 -5.07
N ILE A 18 -3.41 -15.89 -4.00
CA ILE A 18 -3.96 -16.24 -2.68
C ILE A 18 -4.59 -15.01 -2.03
N HIS A 19 -4.06 -13.83 -2.37
CA HIS A 19 -4.55 -12.54 -1.90
C HIS A 19 -5.56 -11.90 -2.86
N HIS A 20 -6.17 -12.65 -3.79
CA HIS A 20 -7.14 -12.11 -4.75
C HIS A 20 -6.64 -10.84 -5.49
N ASP A 21 -5.34 -10.79 -5.82
CA ASP A 21 -4.72 -9.65 -6.50
C ASP A 21 -4.88 -8.31 -5.74
N ILE A 22 -4.71 -8.36 -4.41
CA ILE A 22 -4.53 -7.19 -3.52
C ILE A 22 -3.51 -6.16 -4.06
N GLY A 23 -2.61 -6.58 -4.94
CA GLY A 23 -1.73 -5.68 -5.70
C GLY A 23 -2.42 -4.67 -6.61
N THR A 24 -3.76 -4.63 -6.68
CA THR A 24 -4.58 -3.66 -7.44
C THR A 24 -5.33 -2.67 -6.54
N HIS A 25 -4.83 -2.47 -5.32
CA HIS A 25 -5.46 -1.65 -4.28
C HIS A 25 -5.81 -0.23 -4.71
N VAL A 26 -5.04 0.41 -5.61
CA VAL A 26 -5.40 1.75 -6.11
C VAL A 26 -6.75 1.72 -6.80
N VAL A 27 -6.95 0.83 -7.77
CA VAL A 27 -8.22 0.71 -8.50
C VAL A 27 -9.33 0.19 -7.60
N HIS A 28 -9.02 -0.74 -6.69
CA HIS A 28 -9.99 -1.22 -5.71
C HIS A 28 -10.58 -0.07 -4.86
N HIS A 29 -9.74 0.84 -4.37
CA HIS A 29 -10.21 1.99 -3.58
C HIS A 29 -10.93 3.05 -4.40
N LEU A 30 -10.58 3.21 -5.68
CA LEU A 30 -11.28 4.14 -6.58
C LEU A 30 -12.65 3.59 -7.02
N PHE A 31 -12.74 2.28 -7.26
CA PHE A 31 -13.91 1.62 -7.84
C PHE A 31 -14.20 0.29 -7.11
N PRO A 32 -14.62 0.32 -5.84
CA PRO A 32 -14.82 -0.88 -5.03
C PRO A 32 -15.93 -1.81 -5.54
N GLN A 33 -16.75 -1.33 -6.49
CA GLN A 33 -17.81 -2.11 -7.14
C GLN A 33 -17.28 -3.04 -8.24
N ILE A 34 -16.04 -2.84 -8.72
CA ILE A 34 -15.42 -3.74 -9.70
C ILE A 34 -15.04 -5.05 -8.98
N PRO A 35 -15.50 -6.22 -9.45
CA PRO A 35 -15.11 -7.50 -8.86
C PRO A 35 -13.60 -7.72 -8.93
N HIS A 36 -13.01 -8.37 -7.92
CA HIS A 36 -11.55 -8.52 -7.79
C HIS A 36 -10.89 -9.15 -9.02
N TYR A 37 -11.54 -10.13 -9.64
CA TYR A 37 -11.05 -10.81 -10.85
C TYR A 37 -10.98 -9.92 -12.09
N ASN A 38 -11.62 -8.75 -12.09
CA ASN A 38 -11.52 -7.74 -13.15
C ASN A 38 -10.55 -6.60 -12.79
N LEU A 39 -9.98 -6.57 -11.57
CA LEU A 39 -9.17 -5.43 -11.12
C LEU A 39 -7.82 -5.35 -11.82
N ILE A 40 -7.25 -6.46 -12.31
CA ILE A 40 -6.03 -6.45 -13.11
C ILE A 40 -6.27 -5.69 -14.42
N GLU A 41 -7.33 -6.06 -15.14
CA GLU A 41 -7.70 -5.39 -16.40
C GLU A 41 -8.02 -3.91 -16.17
N ALA A 42 -8.79 -3.61 -15.13
CA ALA A 42 -9.13 -2.24 -14.77
C ALA A 42 -7.88 -1.41 -14.41
N THR A 43 -6.90 -2.01 -13.70
CA THR A 43 -5.60 -1.37 -13.41
C THR A 43 -4.86 -1.02 -14.69
N GLU A 44 -4.72 -1.96 -15.62
CA GLU A 44 -4.05 -1.70 -16.90
C GLU A 44 -4.76 -0.62 -17.73
N ALA A 45 -6.09 -0.55 -17.70
CA ALA A 45 -6.86 0.50 -18.37
C ALA A 45 -6.68 1.88 -17.70
N VAL A 46 -6.48 1.93 -16.38
CA VAL A 46 -6.34 3.17 -15.60
C VAL A 46 -4.90 3.72 -15.64
N LYS A 47 -3.88 2.87 -15.76
CA LYS A 47 -2.47 3.27 -15.86
C LYS A 47 -2.20 4.45 -16.82
N PRO A 48 -2.64 4.43 -18.09
CA PRO A 48 -2.42 5.55 -19.01
C PRO A 48 -3.15 6.84 -18.59
N VAL A 49 -4.26 6.74 -17.86
CA VAL A 49 -4.99 7.91 -17.32
C VAL A 49 -4.23 8.53 -16.16
N LEU A 50 -3.69 7.71 -15.25
CA LEU A 50 -2.86 8.18 -14.14
C LEU A 50 -1.50 8.69 -14.61
N GLY A 51 -0.96 8.13 -15.70
CA GLY A 51 0.29 8.55 -16.31
C GLY A 51 1.43 8.61 -15.29
N LYS A 52 2.08 9.78 -15.18
CA LYS A 52 3.19 10.01 -14.23
C LYS A 52 2.83 9.83 -12.75
N TYR A 53 1.54 9.77 -12.42
CA TYR A 53 1.07 9.62 -11.05
C TYR A 53 0.94 8.16 -10.63
N TYR A 54 0.85 7.23 -11.60
CA TYR A 54 0.91 5.81 -11.31
C TYR A 54 2.34 5.40 -10.95
N ARG A 55 2.47 4.61 -9.88
CA ARG A 55 3.74 4.03 -9.46
C ARG A 55 3.72 2.54 -9.75
N GLU A 56 4.53 2.12 -10.72
CA GLU A 56 4.69 0.69 -11.00
C GLU A 56 5.25 -0.03 -9.75
N PRO A 57 4.61 -1.12 -9.30
CA PRO A 57 5.11 -1.90 -8.18
C PRO A 57 6.47 -2.52 -8.54
N GLU A 58 7.35 -2.60 -7.54
CA GLU A 58 8.58 -3.39 -7.67
C GLU A 58 8.19 -4.86 -7.81
N LYS A 59 8.64 -5.50 -8.91
CA LYS A 59 8.28 -6.88 -9.19
C LYS A 59 8.96 -7.82 -8.21
N SER A 60 8.21 -8.76 -7.65
CA SER A 60 8.78 -9.83 -6.85
C SER A 60 9.41 -10.90 -7.73
N LEU A 61 10.43 -11.56 -7.16
CA LEU A 61 10.80 -12.92 -7.53
C LEU A 61 9.69 -13.89 -7.03
N PRO A 62 9.84 -15.23 -7.07
CA PRO A 62 8.80 -16.12 -6.54
C PRO A 62 8.33 -15.76 -5.12
N PHE A 63 9.22 -15.14 -4.32
CA PHE A 63 8.93 -14.57 -3.02
C PHE A 63 9.12 -13.04 -3.01
N PRO A 64 8.31 -12.28 -2.25
CA PRO A 64 8.34 -10.81 -2.25
C PRO A 64 9.40 -10.23 -1.33
N VAL A 65 10.67 -10.49 -1.66
CA VAL A 65 11.82 -10.08 -0.83
C VAL A 65 11.94 -8.56 -0.67
N HIS A 66 11.47 -7.78 -1.65
CA HIS A 66 11.54 -6.32 -1.62
C HIS A 66 10.67 -5.71 -0.50
N LEU A 67 9.61 -6.41 -0.08
CA LEU A 67 8.71 -5.96 0.99
C LEU A 67 9.40 -5.92 2.36
N TRP A 68 10.42 -6.74 2.60
CA TRP A 68 11.15 -6.74 3.89
C TRP A 68 11.79 -5.39 4.20
N LYS A 69 12.41 -4.76 3.18
CA LYS A 69 13.03 -3.44 3.35
C LYS A 69 11.98 -2.38 3.72
N ILE A 70 10.82 -2.43 3.08
CA ILE A 70 9.71 -1.51 3.33
C ILE A 70 9.13 -1.74 4.73
N LEU A 71 8.92 -3.00 5.12
CA LEU A 71 8.44 -3.38 6.44
C LEU A 71 9.38 -2.88 7.54
N ILE A 72 10.68 -3.16 7.44
CA ILE A 72 11.68 -2.72 8.41
C ILE A 72 11.72 -1.19 8.49
N LYS A 73 11.63 -0.50 7.35
CA LYS A 73 11.56 0.96 7.34
C LYS A 73 10.32 1.46 8.08
N SER A 74 9.16 0.88 7.78
CA SER A 74 7.89 1.23 8.44
C SER A 74 8.02 1.05 9.95
N LEU A 75 8.48 -0.10 10.42
CA LEU A 75 8.63 -0.39 11.86
C LEU A 75 9.62 0.54 12.57
N ARG A 76 10.62 1.09 11.88
CA ARG A 76 11.63 1.98 12.47
C ARG A 76 11.24 3.45 12.49
N GLU A 77 10.44 3.87 11.52
CA GLU A 77 10.07 5.26 11.28
C GLU A 77 8.58 5.52 11.56
N ASP A 78 7.83 4.51 12.02
CA ASP A 78 6.41 4.69 12.31
C ASP A 78 6.23 5.71 13.44
N HIS A 79 5.23 6.56 13.26
CA HIS A 79 4.86 7.53 14.26
C HIS A 79 3.42 7.27 14.68
N TYR A 80 3.21 7.05 15.97
CA TYR A 80 1.86 6.93 16.49
C TYR A 80 1.24 8.33 16.63
N VAL A 81 -0.09 8.37 16.59
CA VAL A 81 -0.90 9.56 16.86
C VAL A 81 -1.87 9.18 17.98
N SER A 82 -2.01 10.02 18.98
CA SER A 82 -2.92 9.74 20.10
C SER A 82 -4.38 9.77 19.65
N ASP A 83 -5.20 8.85 20.18
CA ASP A 83 -6.66 8.85 19.97
C ASP A 83 -7.40 9.96 20.77
N LYS A 84 -6.66 10.80 21.51
CA LYS A 84 -7.23 11.80 22.43
C LYS A 84 -6.76 13.22 22.08
N GLY A 85 -7.70 14.17 22.13
CA GLY A 85 -7.47 15.60 21.95
C GLY A 85 -8.04 16.14 20.63
N ASP A 86 -8.38 17.44 20.61
CA ASP A 86 -8.97 18.10 19.43
C ASP A 86 -7.96 18.27 18.28
N VAL A 87 -6.66 18.41 18.61
CA VAL A 87 -5.55 18.47 17.66
C VAL A 87 -4.44 17.55 18.16
N VAL A 88 -4.01 16.63 17.30
CA VAL A 88 -3.00 15.61 17.60
C VAL A 88 -1.83 15.73 16.63
N PHE A 89 -0.61 15.48 17.12
CA PHE A 89 0.62 15.55 16.34
C PHE A 89 1.29 14.16 16.30
N TYR A 90 2.03 13.88 15.23
CA TYR A 90 2.84 12.66 15.10
C TYR A 90 3.92 12.59 16.18
N GLN A 91 4.05 11.45 16.84
CA GLN A 91 5.07 11.20 17.87
C GLN A 91 5.85 9.92 17.53
N THR A 92 7.18 9.95 17.69
CA THR A 92 7.98 8.72 17.77
C THR A 92 7.86 8.12 19.17
N ASP A 93 7.97 6.80 19.28
CA ASP A 93 8.18 6.16 20.59
C ASP A 93 9.37 6.83 21.31
N VAL A 94 9.19 7.10 22.59
CA VAL A 94 10.26 7.63 23.44
C VAL A 94 11.33 6.54 23.52
N LYS A 95 12.55 6.80 23.06
CA LYS A 95 13.69 5.89 23.25
C LYS A 95 13.94 5.69 24.74
N GLY A 96 13.31 4.69 25.36
CA GLY A 96 13.53 4.44 26.79
C GLY A 96 12.58 3.50 27.50
N GLU A 97 11.38 3.23 27.01
CA GLU A 97 10.44 2.33 27.71
C GLU A 97 9.99 1.22 26.77
N THR A 98 10.73 0.11 26.84
CA THR A 98 10.33 -1.18 26.31
C THR A 98 9.02 -1.63 26.95
N ALA A 99 8.04 -1.99 26.12
CA ALA A 99 6.96 -2.90 26.52
C ALA A 99 7.50 -4.33 26.71
#